data_AF-A0A7G9XQG4-F1
#
_entry.id   AF-A0A7G9XQG4-F1
#
_cell.length_a   1.000
_cell.length_b   1.000
_cell.length_c   1.000
_cell.angle_alpha   90.00
_cell.angle_beta   90.00
_cell.angle_gamma   90.00
#
_symmetry.space_group_name_H-M   'P 1'
#
loop_
_entity.id
_entity.type
_entity.pdbx_description
1 polymer ?
#
loop_
_entity_poly.entity_id
_entity_poly.type
_entity_poly.pdbx_seq_one_letter_code
_entity_poly.pdbx_strand_id
1 'polypeptide(L)'
;MPECLAATGSTDTSLIALGAVLLVAIGVAVVWRSGRVRHGVLGLLAIGALVAVGTLGAPAPAQAADDCSPAAASATATPTPTPTPAVTVAGVWAGQIPQSYGIVVTITDDGTTAPAVGEYPGLCGFTWAQTARTETTITFVETVDDAACVDQGEITLTPVGSPVTSIGYHYVYPSVPEWNESMTLTPHSED
;
A
#
# COMPACT_ATOMS: atom_id res chain seq x y z
N MET A 1 -25.17 18.62 48.04
CA MET A 1 -25.53 17.82 46.86
C MET A 1 -24.20 17.31 46.30
N PRO A 2 -23.79 16.07 46.59
CA PRO A 2 -22.53 15.55 46.07
C PRO A 2 -22.73 15.10 44.63
N GLU A 3 -21.86 15.60 43.76
CA GLU A 3 -21.77 15.26 42.35
C GLU A 3 -21.26 13.82 42.22
N CYS A 4 -22.05 12.94 41.60
CA CYS A 4 -21.60 11.59 41.24
C CYS A 4 -20.66 11.69 40.03
N LEU A 5 -19.35 11.67 40.30
CA LEU A 5 -18.31 11.41 39.30
C LEU A 5 -18.51 9.98 38.74
N ALA A 6 -18.99 9.88 37.51
CA ALA A 6 -19.06 8.63 36.78
C ALA A 6 -17.64 8.17 36.42
N ALA A 7 -17.17 7.13 37.09
CA ALA A 7 -15.97 6.40 36.70
C ALA A 7 -16.30 5.52 35.48
N THR A 8 -16.04 6.01 34.27
CA THR A 8 -16.05 5.17 33.07
C THR A 8 -14.72 4.42 32.99
N GLY A 9 -14.62 3.32 33.73
CA GLY A 9 -13.59 2.31 33.52
C GLY A 9 -14.00 1.38 32.37
N SER A 10 -13.69 1.77 31.13
CA SER A 10 -13.66 0.85 29.99
C SER A 10 -12.27 0.22 29.94
N THR A 11 -12.16 -1.04 30.32
CA THR A 11 -10.94 -1.83 30.15
C THR A 11 -10.91 -2.36 28.73
N ASP A 12 -10.46 -1.53 27.78
CA ASP A 12 -10.15 -1.93 26.41
C ASP A 12 -8.88 -2.80 26.38
N THR A 13 -9.03 -4.05 26.81
CA THR A 13 -8.01 -5.10 26.72
C THR A 13 -8.25 -5.92 25.46
N SER A 14 -8.04 -5.34 24.26
CA SER A 14 -8.06 -6.10 22.99
C SER A 14 -7.33 -5.40 21.84
N LEU A 15 -6.20 -4.70 22.06
CA LEU A 15 -5.40 -4.13 20.95
C LEU A 15 -3.87 -4.17 21.17
N ILE A 16 -3.33 -5.20 21.83
CA ILE A 16 -1.85 -5.35 21.98
C ILE A 16 -1.37 -6.76 21.59
N ALA A 17 -2.07 -7.47 20.71
CA ALA A 17 -1.67 -8.81 20.27
C ALA A 17 -1.27 -8.93 18.78
N LEU A 18 -1.16 -7.83 18.02
CA LEU A 18 -0.71 -7.86 16.62
C LEU A 18 0.43 -6.88 16.27
N GLY A 19 0.90 -6.07 17.22
CA GLY A 19 1.99 -5.11 16.99
C GLY A 19 3.40 -5.68 17.07
N ALA A 20 3.59 -6.86 17.67
CA ALA A 20 4.93 -7.43 17.92
C ALA A 20 5.41 -8.42 16.83
N VAL A 21 4.52 -8.90 15.95
CA VAL A 21 4.89 -9.90 14.92
C VAL A 21 5.38 -9.22 13.63
N LEU A 22 4.94 -8.00 13.31
CA LEU A 22 5.30 -7.32 12.07
C LEU A 22 6.75 -6.77 12.07
N LEU A 23 7.32 -6.45 13.23
CA LEU A 23 8.69 -5.91 13.32
C LEU A 23 9.78 -6.99 13.15
N VAL A 24 9.48 -8.27 13.40
CA VAL A 24 10.43 -9.37 13.17
C VAL A 24 10.52 -9.74 11.69
N ALA A 25 9.41 -9.64 10.94
CA ALA A 25 9.39 -9.98 9.52
C ALA A 25 10.17 -8.97 8.64
N ILE A 26 10.11 -7.67 8.98
CA ILE A 26 10.86 -6.62 8.25
C ILE A 26 12.37 -6.77 8.47
N GLY A 27 12.81 -7.21 9.66
CA GLY A 27 14.23 -7.43 9.96
C GLY A 27 14.89 -8.54 9.14
N VAL A 28 14.16 -9.61 8.81
CA VAL A 28 14.69 -10.75 8.03
C VAL A 28 14.78 -10.42 6.53
N ALA A 29 13.86 -9.61 5.99
CA ALA A 29 13.84 -9.27 4.57
C ALA A 29 14.99 -8.31 4.17
N VAL A 30 15.42 -7.41 5.06
CA VAL A 30 16.53 -6.48 4.79
C VAL A 30 17.88 -7.20 4.74
N VAL A 31 18.05 -8.27 5.52
CA VAL A 31 19.29 -9.06 5.56
C VAL A 31 19.42 -9.99 4.34
N TRP A 32 18.32 -10.38 3.70
CA TRP A 32 18.38 -11.29 2.54
C TRP A 32 18.60 -10.58 1.20
N ARG A 33 18.16 -9.31 1.06
CA ARG A 33 18.34 -8.53 -0.19
C ARG A 33 19.74 -7.92 -0.33
N SER A 34 20.53 -7.84 0.74
CA SER A 34 21.91 -7.35 0.72
C SER A 34 22.88 -8.51 0.50
N GLY A 35 22.90 -9.04 -0.74
CA GLY A 35 23.77 -10.13 -1.21
C GLY A 35 25.28 -9.82 -1.22
N ARG A 36 25.85 -9.45 -0.06
CA ARG A 36 27.30 -9.41 0.19
C ARG A 36 27.57 -9.69 1.68
N VAL A 37 27.66 -10.97 2.04
CA VAL A 37 28.38 -11.39 3.24
C VAL A 37 29.60 -12.19 2.81
N ARG A 38 30.64 -11.48 2.36
CA ARG A 38 32.01 -11.97 2.48
C ARG A 38 32.62 -11.27 3.68
N HIS A 39 32.79 -12.05 4.74
CA HIS A 39 33.82 -11.91 5.78
C HIS A 39 33.75 -10.66 6.65
N GLY A 40 33.35 -10.88 7.90
CA GLY A 40 33.91 -10.12 9.02
C GLY A 40 32.88 -9.56 9.99
N VAL A 41 33.27 -9.65 11.26
CA VAL A 41 32.78 -8.87 12.40
C VAL A 41 31.66 -9.53 13.22
N LEU A 42 32.14 -10.36 14.16
CA LEU A 42 31.65 -10.41 15.54
C LEU A 42 31.33 -8.99 16.04
N GLY A 43 30.12 -8.75 16.54
CA GLY A 43 29.82 -7.48 17.19
C GLY A 43 28.42 -7.40 17.80
N LEU A 44 28.39 -7.52 19.14
CA LEU A 44 27.35 -7.06 20.07
C LEU A 44 25.98 -7.76 20.08
N LEU A 45 25.87 -8.75 20.96
CA LEU A 45 24.71 -8.92 21.85
C LEU A 45 24.69 -7.77 22.86
N ALA A 46 23.60 -6.99 22.92
CA ALA A 46 23.04 -6.40 24.17
C ALA A 46 21.87 -5.44 23.87
N ILE A 47 20.63 -5.91 23.97
CA ILE A 47 19.46 -5.16 24.48
C ILE A 47 18.55 -6.23 25.07
N GLY A 48 18.47 -6.43 26.39
CA GLY A 48 17.91 -5.49 27.35
C GLY A 48 16.49 -5.94 27.70
N ALA A 49 16.37 -7.10 28.36
CA ALA A 49 15.09 -7.63 28.85
C ALA A 49 14.73 -6.92 30.16
N LEU A 50 13.71 -6.07 30.16
CA LEU A 50 13.11 -5.55 31.38
C LEU A 50 11.71 -4.99 31.11
N VAL A 51 10.65 -5.77 31.36
CA VAL A 51 9.34 -5.22 31.76
C VAL A 51 8.68 -6.13 32.79
N ALA A 52 8.70 -5.62 34.03
CA ALA A 52 7.82 -5.79 35.17
C ALA A 52 6.83 -6.98 35.21
N VAL A 53 7.08 -7.91 36.15
CA VAL A 53 6.05 -8.76 36.76
C VAL A 53 5.27 -7.90 37.76
N GLY A 54 4.10 -7.43 37.36
CA GLY A 54 3.13 -6.78 38.25
C GLY A 54 2.35 -7.81 39.05
N THR A 55 2.43 -7.69 40.36
CA THR A 55 1.82 -8.55 41.40
C THR A 55 0.29 -8.66 41.30
N LEU A 56 -0.23 -9.88 41.43
CA LEU A 56 -1.64 -10.22 41.64
C LEU A 56 -2.18 -9.57 42.92
N GLY A 57 -2.96 -8.50 42.77
CA GLY A 57 -3.81 -7.95 43.82
C GLY A 57 -5.19 -8.61 43.78
N ALA A 58 -5.58 -9.29 44.86
CA ALA A 58 -6.91 -9.87 45.03
C ALA A 58 -7.99 -8.76 45.10
N PRO A 59 -9.17 -8.94 44.48
CA PRO A 59 -10.28 -8.03 44.71
C PRO A 59 -10.98 -8.35 46.05
N ALA A 60 -11.15 -7.32 46.88
CA ALA A 60 -12.03 -7.32 48.05
C ALA A 60 -13.51 -7.33 47.62
N PRO A 61 -14.46 -7.81 48.45
CA PRO A 61 -15.85 -7.94 48.06
C PRO A 61 -16.52 -6.57 48.03
N ALA A 62 -17.07 -6.17 46.88
CA ALA A 62 -17.93 -4.99 46.79
C ALA A 62 -19.36 -5.38 47.17
N GLN A 63 -19.89 -4.64 48.14
CA GLN A 63 -21.24 -4.75 48.66
C GLN A 63 -22.29 -4.41 47.59
N ALA A 64 -23.46 -5.02 47.75
CA ALA A 64 -24.67 -4.73 47.00
C ALA A 64 -25.00 -3.22 47.03
N ALA A 65 -25.13 -2.64 45.84
CA ALA A 65 -25.91 -1.43 45.62
C ALA A 65 -26.98 -1.80 44.60
N ASP A 66 -28.15 -2.20 45.13
CA ASP A 66 -29.40 -2.22 44.40
C ASP A 66 -29.73 -0.80 43.91
N ASP A 67 -30.42 -0.73 42.76
CA ASP A 67 -31.02 0.45 42.13
C ASP A 67 -30.10 1.47 41.44
N CYS A 68 -29.59 1.10 40.26
CA CYS A 68 -29.33 2.05 39.17
C CYS A 68 -29.74 1.44 37.83
N SER A 69 -30.90 1.86 37.30
CA SER A 69 -31.36 1.49 35.97
C SER A 69 -30.45 2.12 34.90
N PRO A 70 -29.79 1.34 34.02
CA PRO A 70 -28.92 1.90 32.99
C PRO A 70 -29.76 2.55 31.89
N ALA A 71 -29.64 3.87 31.72
CA ALA A 71 -30.10 4.54 30.52
C ALA A 71 -29.33 3.96 29.32
N ALA A 72 -30.05 3.34 28.37
CA ALA A 72 -29.46 2.73 27.20
C ALA A 72 -28.72 3.79 26.37
N ALA A 73 -27.39 3.69 26.30
CA ALA A 73 -26.58 4.49 25.40
C ALA A 73 -26.95 4.10 23.96
N SER A 74 -27.67 4.99 23.26
CA SER A 74 -27.89 4.84 21.82
C SER A 74 -26.57 5.13 21.11
N ALA A 75 -25.87 4.08 20.70
CA ALA A 75 -24.72 4.19 19.82
C ALA A 75 -25.22 4.61 18.44
N THR A 76 -24.94 5.84 18.03
CA THR A 76 -25.13 6.29 16.64
C THR A 76 -24.14 5.52 15.78
N ALA A 77 -24.62 4.57 14.97
CA ALA A 77 -23.79 3.90 13.97
C ALA A 77 -23.34 4.93 12.94
N THR A 78 -22.04 5.23 12.89
CA THR A 78 -21.45 5.99 11.79
C THR A 78 -21.63 5.16 10.52
N PRO A 79 -22.23 5.70 9.44
CA PRO A 79 -22.37 4.95 8.20
C PRO A 79 -20.99 4.57 7.69
N THR A 80 -20.80 3.29 7.39
CA THR A 80 -19.62 2.80 6.68
C THR A 80 -19.61 3.45 5.29
N PRO A 81 -18.51 4.08 4.85
CA PRO A 81 -18.45 4.64 3.51
C PRO A 81 -18.68 3.51 2.50
N THR A 82 -19.59 3.74 1.54
CA THR A 82 -19.75 2.83 0.40
C THR A 82 -18.46 2.91 -0.42
N PRO A 83 -17.82 1.77 -0.76
CA PRO A 83 -16.62 1.81 -1.58
C PRO A 83 -16.96 2.43 -2.94
N THR A 84 -16.35 3.56 -3.26
CA THR A 84 -16.35 4.11 -4.62
C THR A 84 -15.76 3.04 -5.55
N PRO A 85 -16.42 2.69 -6.67
CA PRO A 85 -15.83 1.75 -7.61
C PRO A 85 -14.51 2.32 -8.12
N ALA A 86 -13.42 1.57 -7.92
CA ALA A 86 -12.12 1.96 -8.42
C ALA A 86 -12.16 2.03 -9.96
N VAL A 87 -11.45 2.99 -10.53
CA VAL A 87 -11.31 3.10 -11.98
C VAL A 87 -10.70 1.82 -12.56
N THR A 88 -11.29 1.29 -13.64
CA THR A 88 -10.79 0.09 -14.31
C THR A 88 -10.13 0.46 -15.64
N VAL A 89 -8.95 -0.10 -15.90
CA VAL A 89 -8.13 0.21 -17.09
C VAL A 89 -7.74 -1.03 -17.91
N ALA A 90 -8.41 -2.15 -17.69
CA ALA A 90 -8.11 -3.39 -18.40
C ALA A 90 -8.18 -3.20 -19.93
N GLY A 91 -7.16 -3.67 -20.64
CA GLY A 91 -7.08 -3.57 -22.10
C GLY A 91 -5.66 -3.44 -22.62
N VAL A 92 -5.54 -3.33 -23.94
CA VAL A 92 -4.28 -3.03 -24.63
C VAL A 92 -4.26 -1.54 -24.94
N TRP A 93 -3.16 -0.89 -24.61
CA TRP A 93 -2.97 0.55 -24.72
C TRP A 93 -1.68 0.84 -25.45
N ALA A 94 -1.70 1.84 -26.33
CA ALA A 94 -0.51 2.27 -27.06
C ALA A 94 -0.33 3.79 -26.98
N GLY A 95 0.93 4.21 -27.00
CA GLY A 95 1.31 5.62 -26.99
C GLY A 95 2.68 5.86 -27.61
N GLN A 96 3.11 7.11 -27.58
CA GLN A 96 4.41 7.56 -28.03
C GLN A 96 5.08 8.37 -26.93
N ILE A 97 6.27 7.94 -26.53
CA ILE A 97 7.17 8.77 -25.74
C ILE A 97 7.70 9.87 -26.64
N PRO A 98 7.45 11.16 -26.33
CA PRO A 98 7.89 12.25 -27.17
C PRO A 98 9.39 12.18 -27.47
N GLN A 99 9.77 12.23 -28.75
CA GLN A 99 11.17 12.22 -29.21
C GLN A 99 11.95 10.91 -28.99
N SER A 100 11.31 9.87 -28.46
CA SER A 100 11.96 8.59 -28.14
C SER A 100 11.36 7.45 -28.98
N TYR A 101 10.40 6.68 -28.44
CA TYR A 101 9.87 5.47 -29.07
C TYR A 101 8.41 5.22 -28.68
N GLY A 102 7.79 4.27 -29.38
CA GLY A 102 6.45 3.79 -29.05
C GLY A 102 6.44 2.89 -27.82
N ILE A 103 5.26 2.77 -27.23
CA ILE A 103 4.98 1.84 -26.14
C ILE A 103 3.66 1.13 -26.44
N VAL A 104 3.61 -0.18 -26.18
CA VAL A 104 2.39 -0.98 -26.16
C VAL A 104 2.34 -1.72 -24.83
N VAL A 105 1.22 -1.62 -24.11
CA VAL A 105 1.06 -2.24 -22.80
C VAL A 105 -0.30 -2.93 -22.70
N THR A 106 -0.29 -4.16 -22.22
CA THR A 106 -1.50 -4.92 -21.88
C THR A 106 -1.68 -4.88 -20.37
N ILE A 107 -2.77 -4.26 -19.92
CA ILE A 107 -3.12 -4.16 -18.51
C ILE A 107 -4.26 -5.13 -18.23
N THR A 108 -4.05 -6.02 -17.26
CA THR A 108 -5.15 -6.75 -16.61
C THR A 108 -5.58 -5.94 -15.40
N ASP A 109 -6.88 -5.76 -15.16
CA ASP A 109 -7.39 -4.97 -14.02
C ASP A 109 -8.69 -5.57 -13.48
N ASP A 110 -8.70 -5.98 -12.22
CA ASP A 110 -9.87 -6.54 -11.51
C ASP A 110 -10.55 -5.52 -10.57
N GLY A 111 -10.12 -4.26 -10.60
CA GLY A 111 -10.56 -3.18 -9.72
C GLY A 111 -9.80 -3.11 -8.39
N THR A 112 -8.96 -4.10 -8.07
CA THR A 112 -8.09 -4.11 -6.89
C THR A 112 -6.62 -4.07 -7.28
N THR A 113 -6.23 -4.90 -8.24
CA THR A 113 -4.87 -5.03 -8.77
C THR A 113 -4.88 -4.85 -10.28
N ALA A 114 -3.84 -4.21 -10.81
CA ALA A 114 -3.70 -3.98 -12.24
C ALA A 114 -2.33 -4.36 -12.83
N PRO A 115 -1.84 -5.60 -12.71
CA PRO A 115 -0.54 -5.93 -13.30
C PRO A 115 -0.57 -5.73 -14.82
N ALA A 116 0.55 -5.28 -15.36
CA ALA A 116 0.69 -5.06 -16.79
C ALA A 116 2.00 -5.63 -17.34
N VAL A 117 1.95 -6.05 -18.61
CA VAL A 117 3.12 -6.44 -19.40
C VAL A 117 3.09 -5.58 -20.64
N GLY A 118 4.23 -5.06 -21.05
CA GLY A 118 4.32 -4.27 -22.26
C GLY A 118 5.66 -4.41 -22.94
N GLU A 119 5.78 -3.69 -24.03
CA GLU A 119 6.98 -3.61 -24.81
C GLU A 119 7.19 -2.21 -25.36
N TYR A 120 8.46 -1.88 -25.53
CA TYR A 120 8.93 -0.82 -26.41
C TYR A 120 9.23 -1.49 -27.76
N PRO A 121 8.36 -1.34 -28.79
CA PRO A 121 8.43 -2.16 -30.00
C PRO A 121 9.81 -2.13 -30.67
N GLY A 122 10.40 -3.31 -30.84
CA GLY A 122 11.74 -3.47 -31.43
C GLY A 122 12.91 -3.12 -30.50
N LEU A 123 12.64 -2.84 -29.22
CA LEU A 123 13.66 -2.49 -28.21
C LEU A 123 13.70 -3.53 -27.08
N CYS A 124 12.68 -3.60 -26.23
CA CYS A 124 12.65 -4.52 -25.08
C CYS A 124 11.24 -4.68 -24.49
N GLY A 125 11.05 -5.78 -23.75
CA GLY A 125 9.86 -6.05 -22.95
C GLY A 125 10.00 -5.56 -21.51
N PHE A 126 8.89 -5.22 -20.89
CA PHE A 126 8.83 -4.77 -19.50
C PHE A 126 7.56 -5.25 -18.78
N THR A 127 7.60 -5.16 -17.46
CA THR A 127 6.45 -5.44 -16.59
C THR A 127 6.19 -4.26 -15.66
N TRP A 128 4.91 -4.00 -15.37
CA TRP A 128 4.47 -3.00 -14.40
C TRP A 128 3.82 -3.67 -13.20
N ALA A 129 4.40 -3.45 -12.03
CA ALA A 129 3.85 -3.90 -10.76
C ALA A 129 3.14 -2.74 -10.04
N GLN A 130 1.85 -2.88 -9.76
CA GLN A 130 1.07 -1.86 -9.05
C GLN A 130 1.65 -1.62 -7.64
N THR A 131 1.95 -0.37 -7.32
CA THR A 131 2.43 0.05 -5.99
C THR A 131 1.38 0.83 -5.21
N ALA A 132 0.51 1.58 -5.90
CA ALA A 132 -0.58 2.32 -5.29
C ALA A 132 -1.78 2.41 -6.23
N ARG A 133 -2.96 2.62 -5.64
CA ARG A 133 -4.21 2.86 -6.36
C ARG A 133 -5.04 3.87 -5.57
N THR A 134 -5.64 4.80 -6.28
CA THR A 134 -6.64 5.74 -5.76
C THR A 134 -7.92 5.64 -6.59
N GLU A 135 -8.91 6.49 -6.31
CA GLU A 135 -10.12 6.58 -7.13
C GLU A 135 -9.84 7.04 -8.57
N THR A 136 -8.73 7.76 -8.80
CA THR A 136 -8.46 8.43 -10.10
C THR A 136 -7.11 8.07 -10.69
N THR A 137 -6.25 7.36 -9.96
CA THR A 137 -4.90 7.02 -10.42
C THR A 137 -4.50 5.61 -10.04
N ILE A 138 -3.60 5.04 -10.84
CA ILE A 138 -2.90 3.79 -10.52
C ILE A 138 -1.41 4.03 -10.73
N THR A 139 -0.60 3.71 -9.73
CA THR A 139 0.86 3.89 -9.78
C THR A 139 1.54 2.53 -9.86
N PHE A 140 2.60 2.46 -10.67
CA PHE A 140 3.36 1.26 -10.95
C PHE A 140 4.86 1.51 -10.79
N VAL A 141 5.59 0.43 -10.55
CA VAL A 141 7.04 0.38 -10.79
C VAL A 141 7.27 -0.46 -12.03
N GLU A 142 8.02 0.09 -12.98
CA GLU A 142 8.49 -0.63 -14.15
C GLU A 142 9.68 -1.54 -13.80
N THR A 143 9.73 -2.71 -14.43
CA THR A 143 10.92 -3.55 -14.48
C THR A 143 11.09 -4.02 -15.90
N VAL A 144 12.25 -3.74 -16.49
CA VAL A 144 12.59 -4.13 -17.86
C VAL A 144 13.36 -5.46 -17.84
N ASP A 145 13.01 -6.35 -18.76
CA ASP A 145 13.54 -7.71 -18.80
C ASP A 145 14.94 -7.80 -19.44
N ASP A 146 15.36 -6.75 -20.16
CA ASP A 146 16.66 -6.67 -20.84
C ASP A 146 17.56 -5.63 -20.17
N ALA A 147 18.76 -6.05 -19.74
CA ALA A 147 19.77 -5.19 -19.14
C ALA A 147 20.34 -4.13 -20.11
N ALA A 148 20.11 -4.28 -21.42
CA ALA A 148 20.45 -3.26 -22.41
C ALA A 148 19.49 -2.06 -22.36
N CYS A 149 18.28 -2.24 -21.81
CA CYS A 149 17.34 -1.17 -21.58
C CYS A 149 17.51 -0.60 -20.17
N VAL A 150 17.68 0.71 -20.10
CA VAL A 150 17.94 1.45 -18.85
C VAL A 150 16.70 2.14 -18.29
N ASP A 151 15.52 1.82 -18.82
CA ASP A 151 14.26 2.39 -18.36
C ASP A 151 13.79 1.65 -17.12
N GLN A 152 14.15 2.16 -15.95
CA GLN A 152 13.47 1.76 -14.72
C GLN A 152 12.95 3.00 -14.01
N GLY A 153 11.66 3.02 -13.74
CA GLY A 153 11.00 4.20 -13.21
C GLY A 153 9.66 3.91 -12.57
N GLU A 154 9.08 4.98 -12.05
CA GLU A 154 7.73 4.99 -11.52
C GLU A 154 6.77 5.56 -12.55
N ILE A 155 5.63 4.90 -12.73
CA ILE A 155 4.59 5.29 -13.67
C ILE A 155 3.33 5.63 -12.89
N THR A 156 2.69 6.75 -13.23
CA THR A 156 1.34 7.04 -12.78
C THR A 156 0.41 7.13 -13.98
N LEU A 157 -0.64 6.30 -13.95
CA LEU A 157 -1.73 6.31 -14.91
C LEU A 157 -2.92 7.10 -14.34
N THR A 158 -3.44 8.02 -15.14
CA THR A 158 -4.63 8.82 -14.84
C THR A 158 -5.68 8.55 -15.92
N PRO A 159 -6.65 7.66 -15.68
CA PRO A 159 -7.65 7.33 -16.68
C PRO A 159 -8.60 8.51 -16.95
N VAL A 160 -8.98 8.69 -18.21
CA VAL A 160 -9.82 9.79 -18.66
C VAL A 160 -11.05 9.24 -19.40
N GLY A 161 -12.22 9.73 -19.02
CA GLY A 161 -13.51 9.32 -19.57
C GLY A 161 -14.22 8.25 -18.73
N SER A 162 -15.52 8.05 -19.01
CA SER A 162 -16.31 6.94 -18.48
C SER A 162 -17.26 6.43 -19.59
N PRO A 163 -16.99 5.25 -20.21
CA PRO A 163 -15.85 4.36 -19.98
C PRO A 163 -14.51 5.02 -20.30
N VAL A 164 -13.39 4.47 -19.81
CA VAL A 164 -12.05 5.02 -20.06
C VAL A 164 -11.76 4.99 -21.56
N THR A 165 -11.49 6.16 -22.15
CA THR A 165 -11.18 6.30 -23.58
C THR A 165 -9.71 6.64 -23.84
N SER A 166 -8.99 7.05 -22.80
CA SER A 166 -7.56 7.38 -22.85
C SER A 166 -6.96 7.32 -21.46
N ILE A 167 -5.66 7.11 -21.36
CA ILE A 167 -4.93 7.13 -20.10
C ILE A 167 -3.83 8.18 -20.18
N GLY A 168 -3.87 9.17 -19.28
CA GLY A 168 -2.72 10.03 -19.04
C GLY A 168 -1.62 9.20 -18.40
N TYR A 169 -0.42 9.28 -18.95
CA TYR A 169 0.74 8.53 -18.50
C TYR A 169 1.81 9.54 -18.07
N HIS A 170 2.33 9.39 -16.86
CA HIS A 170 3.48 10.12 -16.37
C HIS A 170 4.57 9.16 -15.91
N TYR A 171 5.77 9.30 -16.44
CA TYR A 171 6.92 8.48 -16.08
C TYR A 171 7.99 9.32 -15.42
N VAL A 172 8.52 8.82 -14.31
CA VAL A 172 9.57 9.47 -13.53
C VAL A 172 10.85 8.64 -13.62
N TYR A 173 11.91 9.24 -14.19
CA TYR A 173 13.25 8.67 -14.23
C TYR A 173 14.01 9.05 -12.96
N PRO A 174 14.24 8.14 -12.00
CA PRO A 174 14.83 8.49 -10.71
C PRO A 174 16.29 8.97 -10.84
N SER A 175 17.00 8.48 -11.85
CA SER A 175 18.41 8.80 -12.12
C SER A 175 18.60 10.10 -12.91
N VAL A 176 17.59 10.51 -13.68
CA VAL A 176 17.64 11.68 -14.58
C VAL A 176 16.29 12.40 -14.59
N PRO A 177 15.93 13.16 -13.52
CA PRO A 177 14.60 13.76 -13.39
C PRO A 177 14.20 14.74 -14.51
N GLU A 178 15.19 15.28 -15.23
CA GLU A 178 14.99 16.12 -16.40
C GLU A 178 14.38 15.36 -17.60
N TRP A 179 14.35 14.03 -17.56
CA TRP A 179 13.72 13.17 -18.57
C TRP A 179 12.30 12.75 -18.17
N ASN A 180 11.73 13.27 -17.08
CA ASN A 180 10.35 12.95 -16.72
C ASN A 180 9.40 13.29 -17.87
N GLU A 181 8.64 12.29 -18.30
CA GLU A 181 7.85 12.35 -19.52
C GLU A 181 6.37 12.25 -19.19
N SER A 182 5.55 12.88 -20.03
CA SER A 182 4.11 12.73 -19.98
C SER A 182 3.58 12.45 -21.38
N MET A 183 2.70 11.47 -21.50
CA MET A 183 2.07 11.12 -22.76
C MET A 183 0.61 10.72 -22.54
N THR A 184 -0.08 10.40 -23.63
CA THR A 184 -1.41 9.79 -23.58
C THR A 184 -1.33 8.42 -24.22
N LEU A 185 -1.83 7.41 -23.52
CA LEU A 185 -2.11 6.11 -24.08
C LEU A 185 -3.54 6.08 -24.59
N THR A 186 -3.73 5.45 -25.74
CA THR A 186 -5.03 5.24 -26.38
C THR A 186 -5.30 3.75 -26.55
N PRO A 187 -6.57 3.32 -26.60
CA PRO A 187 -6.89 1.92 -26.83
C PRO A 187 -6.22 1.43 -28.12
N HIS A 188 -5.53 0.30 -28.03
CA HIS A 188 -4.87 -0.33 -29.17
C HIS A 188 -5.68 -1.56 -29.57
N SER A 189 -6.13 -1.60 -30.83
CA SER A 189 -6.63 -2.82 -31.45
C SER A 189 -5.46 -3.53 -32.13
N GLU A 190 -5.25 -4.80 -31.78
CA GLU A 190 -4.45 -5.69 -32.62
C GLU A 190 -5.28 -5.96 -33.89
N ASP A 191 -4.90 -5.32 -35.00
CA ASP A 191 -5.43 -5.60 -36.34
C ASP A 191 -4.72 -6.81 -36.98
#